data_AF-A0A943EPJ6-F1
#
_entry.id   AF-A0A943EPJ6-F1
#
_cell.length_a   1.000
_cell.length_b   1.000
_cell.length_c   1.000
_cell.angle_alpha   90.00
_cell.angle_beta   90.00
_cell.angle_gamma   90.00
#
_symmetry.space_group_name_H-M   'P 1'
#
loop_
_entity.id
_entity.type
_entity.pdbx_description
1 polymer ?
#
loop_
_entity_poly.entity_id
_entity_poly.type
_entity_poly.pdbx_seq_one_letter_code
_entity_poly.pdbx_strand_id
1 'polypeptide(L)'
;MNKEEILKRSREENYKGDEFEKIKKESALNNSYLVADISVSILAISCYLGISSGSVIINNMRFELEEILWFIVFLTSLVEHLSKYKYLKKKKYLVYAAFWLCGLITCVINMFIF
;
A
#
# COMPACT_ATOMS: atom_id res chain seq x y z
N MET A 1 -38.07 17.25 25.11
CA MET A 1 -36.64 16.89 25.12
C MET A 1 -35.85 18.19 25.21
N ASN A 2 -35.04 18.39 26.25
CA ASN A 2 -34.44 19.69 26.56
C ASN A 2 -33.21 19.96 25.67
N LYS A 3 -33.15 21.12 25.02
CA LYS A 3 -32.13 21.44 23.99
C LYS A 3 -30.70 21.38 24.54
N GLU A 4 -30.55 21.69 25.82
CA GLU A 4 -29.27 21.65 26.53
C GLU A 4 -28.76 20.24 26.77
N GLU A 5 -29.63 19.28 27.06
CA GLU A 5 -29.26 17.86 27.20
C GLU A 5 -28.75 17.27 25.89
N ILE A 6 -29.38 17.64 24.76
CA ILE A 6 -28.97 17.19 23.42
C ILE A 6 -27.58 17.75 23.09
N LEU A 7 -27.33 19.02 23.39
CA LEU A 7 -26.04 19.67 23.15
C LEU A 7 -24.94 19.11 24.06
N LYS A 8 -25.25 18.78 25.31
CA LYS A 8 -24.29 18.16 26.24
C LYS A 8 -23.88 16.77 25.75
N ARG A 9 -24.87 15.96 25.34
CA ARG A 9 -24.65 14.62 24.80
C ARG A 9 -23.86 14.64 23.49
N SER A 10 -24.18 15.56 22.57
CA SER A 10 -23.41 15.77 21.34
C SER A 10 -21.97 16.23 21.60
N ARG A 11 -21.74 17.07 22.62
CA ARG A 11 -20.38 17.48 23.03
C ARG A 11 -19.59 16.33 23.66
N GLU A 12 -20.23 15.49 24.45
CA GLU A 12 -19.60 14.28 25.02
C GLU A 12 -19.28 13.23 23.95
N GLU A 13 -20.17 13.02 22.98
CA GLU A 13 -19.95 12.15 21.81
C GLU A 13 -18.80 12.68 20.93
N ASN A 14 -18.68 14.00 20.75
CA ASN A 14 -17.59 14.64 20.00
C ASN A 14 -16.28 14.85 20.80
N TYR A 15 -16.29 14.72 22.13
CA TYR A 15 -15.12 14.95 23.00
C TYR A 15 -13.99 13.94 22.74
N LYS A 16 -14.31 12.74 22.23
CA LYS A 16 -13.32 11.71 21.86
C LYS A 16 -12.73 11.90 20.45
N GLY A 17 -13.03 13.02 19.81
CA GLY A 17 -12.65 13.34 18.43
C GLY A 17 -13.68 12.78 17.45
N ASP A 18 -14.20 13.66 16.60
CA ASP A 18 -15.22 13.38 15.60
C ASP A 18 -14.81 12.16 14.75
N GLU A 19 -15.60 11.08 14.82
CA GLU A 19 -15.36 9.86 14.05
C GLU A 19 -15.34 10.15 12.55
N PHE A 20 -16.09 11.17 12.10
CA PHE A 20 -16.09 11.62 10.72
C PHE A 20 -14.74 12.20 10.30
N GLU A 21 -14.11 13.02 11.15
CA GLU A 21 -12.77 13.54 10.89
C GLU A 21 -11.72 12.43 10.87
N LYS A 22 -11.84 11.42 11.75
CA LYS A 22 -10.93 10.26 11.77
C LYS A 22 -11.05 9.45 10.48
N ILE A 23 -12.28 9.13 10.06
CA ILE A 23 -12.53 8.42 8.80
C ILE A 23 -12.00 9.21 7.60
N LYS A 24 -12.20 10.53 7.58
CA LYS A 24 -11.70 11.39 6.50
C LYS A 24 -10.17 11.40 6.44
N LYS A 25 -9.49 11.48 7.58
CA LYS A 25 -8.02 11.41 7.66
C LYS A 25 -7.50 10.05 7.21
N GLU A 26 -8.11 8.95 7.66
CA GLU A 26 -7.73 7.59 7.25
C GLU A 26 -7.96 7.34 5.76
N SER A 27 -9.09 7.82 5.22
CA SER A 27 -9.38 7.75 3.79
C SER A 27 -8.39 8.56 2.95
N ALA A 28 -8.02 9.77 3.40
CA ALA A 28 -7.00 10.57 2.72
C ALA A 28 -5.63 9.87 2.72
N LEU A 29 -5.24 9.28 3.84
CA LEU A 29 -4.01 8.50 3.96
C LEU A 29 -4.02 7.30 3.00
N ASN A 30 -5.11 6.53 2.98
CA ASN A 30 -5.24 5.37 2.10
C ASN A 30 -5.21 5.77 0.62
N ASN A 31 -5.85 6.88 0.26
CA ASN A 31 -5.77 7.42 -1.10
C ASN A 31 -4.35 7.86 -1.47
N SER A 32 -3.61 8.44 -0.53
CA SER A 32 -2.22 8.85 -0.77
C SER A 32 -1.31 7.65 -1.06
N TYR A 33 -1.52 6.52 -0.37
CA TYR A 33 -0.80 5.28 -0.64
C TYR A 33 -1.15 4.69 -2.00
N LEU A 34 -2.44 4.72 -2.39
CA LEU A 34 -2.86 4.28 -3.71
C LEU A 34 -2.22 5.13 -4.83
N VAL A 35 -2.15 6.45 -4.66
CA VAL A 35 -1.49 7.33 -5.63
C VAL A 35 0.02 7.06 -5.71
N ALA A 36 0.67 6.82 -4.57
CA ALA A 36 2.08 6.46 -4.54
C ALA A 36 2.34 5.13 -5.27
N ASP A 37 1.53 4.10 -5.02
CA ASP A 37 1.66 2.78 -5.66
C ASP A 37 1.46 2.85 -7.18
N ILE A 38 0.48 3.64 -7.64
CA ILE A 38 0.29 3.93 -9.07
C ILE A 38 1.51 4.66 -9.65
N SER A 39 2.05 5.64 -8.94
CA SER A 39 3.22 6.42 -9.41
C SER A 39 4.45 5.53 -9.57
N VAL A 40 4.70 4.64 -8.61
CA VAL A 40 5.79 3.65 -8.66
C VAL A 40 5.55 2.66 -9.80
N SER A 41 4.31 2.19 -9.99
CA SER A 41 3.96 1.28 -11.09
C SER A 41 4.17 1.91 -12.47
N ILE A 42 3.81 3.19 -12.64
CA ILE A 42 4.05 3.94 -13.88
C ILE A 42 5.56 4.02 -14.17
N LEU A 43 6.36 4.31 -13.14
CA LEU A 43 7.82 4.38 -13.29
C LEU A 43 8.43 3.00 -13.60
N ALA A 44 7.92 1.92 -13.01
CA ALA A 44 8.34 0.55 -13.32
C ALA A 44 8.05 0.21 -14.79
N ILE A 45 6.85 0.54 -15.27
CA ILE A 45 6.45 0.33 -16.67
C ILE A 45 7.30 1.19 -17.61
N SER A 46 7.58 2.45 -17.26
CA SER A 46 8.43 3.30 -18.11
C SER A 46 9.86 2.77 -18.18
N CYS A 47 10.37 2.16 -17.11
CA CYS A 47 11.64 1.44 -17.13
C CYS A 47 11.60 0.20 -18.02
N TYR A 48 10.58 -0.64 -17.89
CA TYR A 48 10.40 -1.84 -18.72
C TYR A 48 10.29 -1.52 -20.21
N LEU A 49 9.64 -0.41 -20.57
CA LEU A 49 9.52 0.06 -21.96
C LEU A 49 10.78 0.76 -22.48
N GLY A 50 11.83 0.91 -21.66
CA GLY A 50 13.07 1.60 -22.02
C GLY A 50 12.95 3.12 -22.13
N ILE A 51 11.86 3.72 -21.63
CA ILE A 51 11.64 5.18 -21.62
C ILE A 51 12.54 5.85 -20.56
N SER A 52 12.71 5.19 -19.42
CA SER A 52 13.60 5.62 -18.33
C SER A 52 14.53 4.48 -17.94
N SER A 53 15.74 4.78 -17.45
CA SER A 53 16.65 3.74 -16.96
C SER A 53 17.40 4.23 -15.73
N GLY A 54 17.93 3.27 -14.97
CA GLY A 54 18.66 3.55 -13.76
C GLY A 54 19.13 2.26 -13.11
N SER A 55 19.96 2.41 -12.08
CA SER A 55 20.40 1.27 -11.28
C SER A 55 20.57 1.68 -9.82
N VAL A 56 20.25 0.76 -8.93
CA VAL A 56 20.44 0.92 -7.48
C VAL A 56 21.61 0.04 -7.06
N ILE A 57 22.55 0.59 -6.30
CA ILE A 57 23.71 -0.17 -5.80
C ILE A 57 23.50 -0.43 -4.31
N ILE A 58 23.49 -1.71 -3.92
CA ILE A 58 23.37 -2.16 -2.53
C ILE A 58 24.49 -3.16 -2.27
N ASN A 59 25.35 -2.92 -1.27
CA ASN A 59 26.46 -3.81 -0.92
C ASN A 59 27.33 -4.23 -2.14
N ASN A 60 27.67 -3.26 -3.00
CA ASN A 60 28.41 -3.46 -4.26
C ASN A 60 27.70 -4.34 -5.32
N MET A 61 26.47 -4.77 -5.09
CA MET A 61 25.62 -5.39 -6.12
C MET A 61 24.82 -4.30 -6.82
N ARG A 62 24.76 -4.37 -8.15
CA ARG A 62 24.01 -3.44 -8.98
C ARG A 62 22.71 -4.11 -9.40
N PHE A 63 21.60 -3.50 -9.03
CA PHE A 63 20.25 -3.92 -9.42
C PHE A 63 19.70 -2.95 -10.43
N GLU A 64 18.96 -3.45 -11.42
CA GLU A 64 18.26 -2.57 -12.34
C GLU A 64 17.12 -1.85 -11.60
N LEU A 65 16.91 -0.57 -11.92
CA LEU A 65 15.88 0.21 -11.26
C LEU A 65 14.49 -0.43 -11.45
N GLU A 66 14.23 -1.01 -12.62
CA GLU A 66 12.98 -1.68 -12.94
C GLU A 66 12.65 -2.80 -11.93
N GLU A 67 13.63 -3.67 -11.68
CA GLU A 67 13.48 -4.82 -10.78
C GLU A 67 13.13 -4.35 -9.37
N ILE A 68 13.83 -3.33 -8.87
CA ILE A 68 13.60 -2.76 -7.54
C ILE A 68 12.19 -2.16 -7.44
N LEU A 69 11.73 -1.45 -8.47
CA LEU A 69 10.39 -0.86 -8.47
C LEU A 69 9.31 -1.94 -8.48
N TRP A 70 9.47 -2.99 -9.29
CA TRP A 70 8.54 -4.13 -9.26
C TRP A 70 8.54 -4.82 -7.90
N PHE A 71 9.70 -5.09 -7.33
CA PHE A 71 9.80 -5.67 -6.00
C PHE A 71 9.04 -4.86 -4.95
N ILE A 72 9.16 -3.53 -4.98
CA ILE A 72 8.41 -2.64 -4.08
C ILE A 72 6.89 -2.82 -4.27
N VAL A 73 6.39 -2.76 -5.51
CA VAL A 73 4.95 -2.91 -5.82
C VAL A 73 4.40 -4.26 -5.36
N PHE A 74 5.13 -5.35 -5.63
CA PHE A 74 4.71 -6.69 -5.20
C PHE A 74 4.72 -6.83 -3.67
N LEU A 75 5.74 -6.27 -3.01
CA LEU A 75 5.87 -6.33 -1.55
C LEU A 75 4.78 -5.51 -0.85
N THR A 76 4.54 -4.25 -1.28
CA THR A 76 3.50 -3.39 -0.70
C THR A 76 2.13 -4.03 -0.87
N SER A 77 1.82 -4.53 -2.06
CA SER A 77 0.57 -5.22 -2.36
C SER A 77 0.39 -6.49 -1.53
N LEU A 78 1.44 -7.29 -1.36
CA LEU A 78 1.40 -8.48 -0.50
C LEU A 78 1.07 -8.11 0.95
N VAL A 79 1.79 -7.13 1.52
CA VAL A 79 1.59 -6.66 2.90
C VAL A 79 0.18 -6.10 3.10
N GLU A 80 -0.33 -5.32 2.14
CA GLU A 80 -1.68 -4.77 2.18
C GLU A 80 -2.73 -5.88 2.25
N HIS A 81 -2.62 -6.89 1.38
CA HIS A 81 -3.59 -7.99 1.31
C HIS A 81 -3.51 -8.92 2.53
N LEU A 82 -2.31 -9.20 3.04
CA LEU A 82 -2.14 -9.94 4.30
C LEU A 82 -2.73 -9.17 5.48
N SER A 83 -2.52 -7.86 5.54
CA SER A 83 -3.10 -7.00 6.58
C SER A 83 -4.63 -6.98 6.50
N LYS A 84 -5.19 -6.79 5.30
CA LYS A 84 -6.64 -6.86 5.06
C LYS A 84 -7.21 -8.22 5.44
N TYR A 85 -6.51 -9.32 5.16
CA TYR A 85 -6.93 -10.63 5.63
C TYR A 85 -6.91 -10.73 7.16
N LYS A 86 -5.84 -10.25 7.81
CA LYS A 86 -5.69 -10.29 9.28
C LYS A 86 -6.87 -9.60 9.98
N TYR A 87 -7.29 -8.43 9.50
CA TYR A 87 -8.34 -7.63 10.12
C TYR A 87 -9.76 -7.97 9.63
N LEU A 88 -9.95 -8.20 8.34
CA LEU A 88 -11.29 -8.43 7.76
C LEU A 88 -11.68 -9.91 7.69
N LYS A 89 -10.71 -10.83 7.84
CA LYS A 89 -10.88 -12.30 7.79
C LYS A 89 -11.53 -12.85 6.51
N LYS A 90 -11.60 -12.06 5.43
CA LYS A 90 -12.18 -12.49 4.14
C LYS A 90 -11.15 -13.29 3.34
N LYS A 91 -11.46 -14.55 3.01
CA LYS A 91 -10.56 -15.47 2.27
C LYS A 91 -10.07 -14.93 0.92
N LYS A 92 -10.84 -14.07 0.24
CA LYS A 92 -10.40 -13.45 -1.02
C LYS A 92 -9.06 -12.73 -0.90
N TYR A 93 -8.77 -12.12 0.25
CA TYR A 93 -7.51 -11.42 0.48
C TYR A 93 -6.32 -12.37 0.59
N LEU A 94 -6.53 -13.63 1.02
CA LEU A 94 -5.48 -14.65 0.95
C LEU A 94 -5.15 -15.05 -0.48
N VAL A 95 -6.17 -15.15 -1.35
CA VAL A 95 -5.96 -15.48 -2.78
C VAL A 95 -5.14 -14.37 -3.44
N TYR A 96 -5.50 -13.11 -3.19
CA TYR A 96 -4.70 -11.98 -3.68
C TYR A 96 -3.29 -11.95 -3.08
N ALA A 97 -3.15 -12.19 -1.77
CA ALA A 97 -1.82 -12.28 -1.15
C ALA A 97 -0.97 -13.40 -1.77
N ALA A 98 -1.54 -14.57 -2.07
CA ALA A 98 -0.83 -15.64 -2.74
C ALA A 98 -0.37 -15.23 -4.16
N PHE A 99 -1.21 -14.53 -4.92
CA PHE A 99 -0.84 -13.98 -6.22
C PHE A 99 0.35 -13.01 -6.12
N TRP A 100 0.28 -12.04 -5.20
CA TRP A 100 1.37 -11.08 -5.00
C TRP A 100 2.65 -11.74 -4.48
N LEU A 101 2.54 -12.78 -3.65
CA LEU A 101 3.67 -13.56 -3.18
C LEU A 101 4.39 -14.28 -4.33
N CYS A 102 3.64 -14.89 -5.26
CA CYS A 102 4.24 -15.51 -6.44
C CYS A 102 5.02 -14.49 -7.27
N GLY A 103 4.47 -13.30 -7.51
CA GLY A 103 5.17 -12.24 -8.21
C GLY A 103 6.41 -11.75 -7.47
N LEU A 104 6.34 -11.60 -6.14
CA LEU A 104 7.49 -11.23 -5.31
C LEU A 104 8.63 -12.27 -5.41
N ILE A 105 8.29 -13.55 -5.38
CA ILE A 105 9.27 -14.64 -5.57
C ILE A 105 9.93 -14.52 -6.94
N THR A 106 9.17 -14.26 -8.00
CA THR A 106 9.73 -14.02 -9.34
C THR A 106 10.68 -12.83 -9.37
N CYS A 107 10.35 -11.71 -8.72
CA CYS A 107 11.25 -10.55 -8.61
C CYS A 107 12.57 -10.91 -7.93
N VAL A 108 12.51 -11.64 -6.81
CA VAL A 108 13.72 -12.05 -6.08
C VAL A 108 14.57 -13.00 -6.93
N ILE A 109 13.95 -13.95 -7.63
CA ILE A 109 14.65 -14.85 -8.55
C ILE A 109 15.38 -14.04 -9.63
N ASN A 110 14.70 -13.09 -10.27
CA ASN A 110 15.31 -12.29 -11.34
C ASN A 110 16.49 -11.47 -10.83
N MET A 111 16.36 -10.81 -9.68
CA MET A 111 17.42 -9.96 -9.11
C MET A 111 18.72 -10.68 -8.73
N PHE A 112 18.66 -11.99 -8.44
CA PHE A 112 19.80 -12.72 -7.86
C PHE A 112 20.30 -13.88 -8.73
N ILE A 113 19.54 -14.30 -9.74
CA ILE A 113 19.90 -15.44 -10.59
C ILE A 113 20.38 -14.97 -11.99
N PHE A 114 20.05 -13.76 -12.40
CA PHE A 114 20.55 -13.12 -13.62
C PHE A 114 21.43 -11.91 -13.28
#